data_AF-C8V7E6-F1
#
_entry.id   AF-C8V7E6-F1
#
_cell.length_a   1.000
_cell.length_b   1.000
_cell.length_c   1.000
_cell.angle_alpha   90.00
_cell.angle_beta   90.00
_cell.angle_gamma   90.00
#
_symmetry.space_group_name_H-M   'P 1'
#
loop_
_entity.id
_entity.type
_entity.pdbx_description
1 polymer ?
#
loop_
_entity_poly.entity_id
_entity_poly.type
_entity_poly.pdbx_seq_one_letter_code
_entity_poly.pdbx_strand_id
1 'polypeptide(L)'
;MAAKMNKFRFGDSDESASDDDTSSLPFPEPLSRSSFLAPDFDPATYLSSLTNRHQSLEDLRQELRNLDQLLSRELLDLVNENYQDFLSLGSALEGGEEKVEQVRVGLLAFQRDVQSIRDKVEARQREVAGLLNEKKRLRANANIGCALLEFADRIEELEKRLMIGEQTPQEKPAELSDTDSDFLESEDEDETEDEDRGDNAPPLVSLKRLERHLQKHLKKRSKRERSGTPKRWPFCVYTNSWGRIRVLCPP
;
A
#
# COMPACT_ATOMS: atom_id res chain seq x y z
N MET A 1 -6.41 -58.53 -77.41
CA MET A 1 -5.75 -58.09 -78.65
C MET A 1 -4.27 -57.96 -78.38
N ALA A 2 -3.49 -58.94 -78.82
CA ALA A 2 -2.03 -58.92 -78.76
C ALA A 2 -1.50 -58.17 -79.99
N ALA A 3 -0.59 -57.21 -79.81
CA ALA A 3 0.09 -56.56 -80.92
C ALA A 3 1.53 -56.14 -80.54
N LYS A 4 2.46 -56.93 -81.09
CA LYS A 4 3.76 -56.54 -81.68
C LYS A 4 4.75 -55.75 -80.83
N MET A 5 5.65 -56.51 -80.20
CA MET A 5 7.01 -56.09 -79.86
C MET A 5 7.82 -55.86 -81.14
N ASN A 6 8.25 -54.61 -81.38
CA ASN A 6 9.27 -54.30 -82.37
C ASN A 6 10.66 -54.37 -81.71
N LYS A 7 11.35 -55.48 -81.99
CA LYS A 7 12.74 -55.76 -81.66
C LYS A 7 13.64 -55.03 -82.66
N PHE A 8 14.02 -53.79 -82.37
CA PHE A 8 15.15 -53.15 -83.05
C PHE A 8 16.43 -53.42 -82.25
N ARG A 9 17.32 -54.18 -82.88
CA ARG A 9 18.70 -54.44 -82.45
C ARG A 9 19.62 -53.71 -83.43
N PHE A 10 20.17 -52.60 -82.97
CA PHE A 10 21.34 -51.88 -83.47
C PHE A 10 21.98 -51.30 -82.20
N GLY A 11 23.27 -51.28 -81.97
CA GLY A 11 24.43 -51.81 -82.65
C GLY A 11 25.53 -51.77 -81.57
N ASP A 12 26.44 -52.71 -81.67
CA ASP A 12 27.65 -52.81 -80.87
C ASP A 12 28.53 -51.57 -81.07
N SER A 13 28.95 -50.95 -79.98
CA SER A 13 30.01 -49.93 -79.93
C SER A 13 30.55 -49.92 -78.51
N ASP A 14 31.53 -50.79 -78.31
CA ASP A 14 32.80 -50.54 -77.63
C ASP A 14 32.88 -49.34 -76.67
N GLU A 15 33.12 -49.71 -75.41
CA GLU A 15 34.12 -49.14 -74.50
C GLU A 15 34.28 -47.62 -74.43
N SER A 16 33.62 -47.03 -73.43
CA SER A 16 34.34 -46.17 -72.48
C SER A 16 33.59 -46.16 -71.17
N ALA A 17 33.99 -47.04 -70.25
CA ALA A 17 33.64 -46.93 -68.85
C ALA A 17 34.33 -45.67 -68.29
N SER A 18 33.67 -44.52 -68.43
CA SER A 18 33.88 -43.40 -67.52
C SER A 18 32.80 -43.52 -66.44
N ASP A 19 33.15 -44.23 -65.36
CA ASP A 19 32.56 -43.97 -64.05
C ASP A 19 32.92 -42.51 -63.69
N ASP A 20 32.15 -41.56 -64.20
CA ASP A 20 32.01 -40.26 -63.58
C ASP A 20 30.77 -40.36 -62.70
N ASP A 21 30.99 -40.96 -61.53
CA ASP A 21 29.99 -41.16 -60.49
C ASP A 21 29.64 -39.78 -59.89
N THR A 22 28.89 -38.97 -60.67
CA THR A 22 28.42 -37.62 -60.32
C THR A 22 27.48 -37.63 -59.10
N SER A 23 27.09 -38.82 -58.64
CA SER A 23 26.37 -39.09 -57.39
C SER A 23 27.17 -38.72 -56.14
N SER A 24 28.50 -38.61 -56.25
CA SER A 24 29.42 -38.20 -55.17
C SER A 24 29.65 -36.69 -55.09
N LEU A 25 29.04 -35.88 -55.98
CA LEU A 25 29.16 -34.43 -55.92
C LEU A 25 28.23 -33.87 -54.84
N PRO A 26 28.69 -32.95 -53.98
CA PRO A 26 27.84 -32.32 -52.99
C PRO A 26 26.73 -31.55 -53.69
N PHE A 27 25.47 -31.87 -53.36
CA PHE A 27 24.33 -31.11 -53.85
C PHE A 27 24.48 -29.63 -53.45
N PRO A 28 24.17 -28.70 -54.36
CA PRO A 28 24.19 -27.28 -54.03
C PRO A 28 23.20 -27.04 -52.89
N GLU A 29 23.66 -26.32 -51.86
CA GLU A 29 22.81 -25.89 -50.76
C GLU A 29 21.66 -25.02 -51.31
N PRO A 30 20.47 -25.00 -50.71
CA PRO A 30 19.40 -24.12 -51.17
C PRO A 30 19.78 -22.64 -51.10
N LEU A 31 19.19 -21.81 -51.95
CA LEU A 31 19.34 -20.35 -51.85
C LEU A 31 18.71 -19.83 -50.55
N SER A 32 19.51 -19.15 -49.73
CA SER A 32 19.06 -18.58 -48.46
C SER A 32 18.44 -17.19 -48.65
N ARG A 33 17.27 -16.95 -48.04
CA ARG A 33 16.58 -15.65 -48.08
C ARG A 33 17.43 -14.51 -47.50
N SER A 34 18.26 -14.81 -46.50
CA SER A 34 19.16 -13.85 -45.84
C SER A 34 20.15 -13.19 -46.80
N SER A 35 20.56 -13.89 -47.86
CA SER A 35 21.49 -13.36 -48.86
C SER A 35 20.90 -12.20 -49.68
N PHE A 36 19.57 -12.06 -49.70
CA PHE A 36 18.84 -11.00 -50.42
C PHE A 36 18.49 -9.79 -49.53
N LEU A 37 18.84 -9.81 -48.24
CA LEU A 37 18.50 -8.74 -47.29
C LEU A 37 19.59 -7.68 -47.15
N ALA A 38 20.71 -7.81 -47.87
CA ALA A 38 21.80 -6.85 -47.81
C ALA A 38 21.35 -5.48 -48.39
N PRO A 39 21.64 -4.34 -47.72
CA PRO A 39 21.23 -3.02 -48.18
C PRO A 39 21.87 -2.61 -49.51
N ASP A 40 23.07 -3.12 -49.81
CA ASP A 40 23.81 -2.89 -51.06
C ASP A 40 23.80 -4.13 -51.98
N PHE A 41 22.66 -4.83 -52.06
CA PHE A 41 22.56 -6.05 -52.87
C PHE A 41 22.76 -5.76 -54.36
N ASP A 42 23.83 -6.33 -54.94
CA ASP A 42 24.06 -6.35 -56.38
C ASP A 42 23.88 -7.77 -56.94
N PRO A 43 22.91 -8.00 -57.85
CA PRO A 43 22.66 -9.32 -58.41
C PRO A 43 23.85 -9.86 -59.21
N ALA A 44 24.64 -9.00 -59.87
CA ALA A 44 25.79 -9.46 -60.65
C ALA A 44 26.92 -9.97 -59.74
N THR A 45 27.22 -9.25 -58.67
CA THR A 45 28.16 -9.68 -57.63
C THR A 45 27.67 -10.93 -56.88
N TYR A 46 26.36 -11.04 -56.62
CA TYR A 46 25.78 -12.22 -55.98
C TYR A 46 25.86 -13.47 -56.88
N LEU A 47 25.47 -13.38 -58.15
CA LEU A 47 25.54 -14.50 -59.09
C LEU A 47 26.98 -14.95 -59.35
N SER A 48 27.95 -14.02 -59.38
CA SER A 48 29.36 -14.37 -59.52
C SER A 48 29.92 -15.07 -58.27
N SER A 49 29.45 -14.72 -57.08
CA SER A 49 29.81 -15.42 -55.83
C SER A 49 29.29 -16.88 -55.78
N LEU A 50 28.20 -17.16 -56.50
CA LEU A 50 27.54 -18.47 -56.59
C LEU A 50 28.23 -19.45 -57.56
N THR A 51 29.20 -18.99 -58.36
CA THR A 51 29.89 -19.82 -59.37
C THR A 51 30.64 -21.03 -58.81
N ASN A 52 30.90 -21.06 -57.49
CA ASN A 52 31.49 -22.21 -56.79
C ASN A 52 30.50 -23.35 -56.50
N ARG A 53 29.20 -23.12 -56.76
CA ARG A 53 28.17 -24.17 -56.71
C ARG A 53 28.10 -24.76 -58.10
N HIS A 54 28.57 -26.00 -58.26
CA HIS A 54 28.53 -26.77 -59.50
C HIS A 54 27.07 -27.13 -59.93
N GLN A 55 26.22 -26.13 -60.11
CA GLN A 55 24.80 -26.22 -60.47
C GLN A 55 24.62 -25.76 -61.92
N SER A 56 23.65 -26.34 -62.63
CA SER A 56 23.30 -25.85 -63.97
C SER A 56 22.58 -24.49 -63.88
N LEU A 57 22.78 -23.64 -64.89
CA LEU A 57 22.08 -22.34 -64.95
C LEU A 57 20.56 -22.49 -65.02
N GLU A 58 20.07 -23.62 -65.58
CA GLU A 58 18.64 -23.90 -65.65
C GLU A 58 18.07 -24.24 -64.26
N ASP A 59 18.80 -25.03 -63.47
CA ASP A 59 18.40 -25.35 -62.10
C ASP A 59 18.42 -24.11 -61.20
N LEU A 60 19.45 -23.26 -61.34
CA LEU A 60 19.53 -21.99 -60.60
C LEU A 60 18.36 -21.06 -60.96
N ARG A 61 18.00 -20.98 -62.24
CA ARG A 61 16.86 -20.20 -62.71
C ARG A 61 15.54 -20.73 -62.14
N GLN A 62 15.38 -22.05 -62.10
CA GLN A 62 14.19 -22.68 -61.54
C GLN A 62 14.11 -22.47 -60.03
N GLU A 63 15.22 -22.57 -59.32
CA GLU A 63 15.30 -22.32 -57.87
C GLU A 63 14.93 -20.87 -57.52
N LEU A 64 15.44 -19.89 -58.27
CA LEU A 64 15.08 -18.48 -58.09
C LEU A 64 13.59 -18.23 -58.35
N ARG A 65 13.00 -18.86 -59.39
CA ARG A 65 11.55 -18.75 -59.66
C ARG A 65 10.71 -19.37 -58.56
N ASN A 66 11.14 -20.51 -58.03
CA ASN A 66 10.45 -21.17 -56.92
C ASN A 66 10.50 -20.31 -55.65
N LEU A 67 11.66 -19.69 -55.37
CA LEU A 67 11.83 -18.77 -54.24
C LEU A 67 10.92 -17.55 -54.38
N ASP A 68 10.83 -16.95 -55.56
CA ASP A 68 9.97 -15.80 -55.85
C ASP A 68 8.47 -16.12 -55.65
N GLN A 69 8.03 -17.28 -56.16
CA GLN A 69 6.66 -17.73 -55.97
C GLN A 69 6.34 -18.03 -54.50
N LEU A 70 7.28 -18.65 -53.78
CA LEU A 70 7.15 -18.92 -52.35
C LEU A 70 7.02 -17.60 -51.57
N LEU A 71 7.89 -16.63 -51.83
CA LEU A 71 7.89 -15.32 -51.18
C LEU A 71 6.60 -14.54 -51.47
N SER A 72 6.12 -14.60 -52.72
CA SER A 72 4.86 -13.97 -53.11
C SER A 72 3.67 -14.56 -52.36
N ARG A 73 3.65 -15.89 -52.17
CA ARG A 73 2.61 -16.56 -51.39
C ARG A 73 2.72 -16.21 -49.91
N GLU A 74 3.93 -16.26 -49.34
CA GLU A 74 4.18 -15.90 -47.95
C GLU A 74 3.80 -14.44 -47.66
N LEU A 75 4.03 -13.52 -48.59
CA LEU A 75 3.58 -12.13 -48.46
C LEU A 75 2.05 -12.04 -48.41
N LEU A 76 1.35 -12.76 -49.28
CA LEU A 76 -0.11 -12.79 -49.27
C LEU A 76 -0.64 -13.43 -47.99
N ASP A 77 -0.03 -14.51 -47.53
CA ASP A 77 -0.39 -15.18 -46.29
C ASP A 77 -0.16 -14.25 -45.09
N LEU A 78 1.00 -13.58 -45.00
CA LEU A 78 1.30 -12.61 -43.95
C LEU A 78 0.35 -11.42 -43.98
N VAL A 79 0.05 -10.88 -45.15
CA VAL A 79 -0.92 -9.80 -45.30
C VAL A 79 -2.29 -10.28 -44.84
N ASN A 80 -2.75 -11.45 -45.27
CA ASN A 80 -4.05 -11.98 -44.90
C ASN A 80 -4.16 -12.30 -43.39
N GLU A 81 -3.09 -12.84 -42.79
CA GLU A 81 -3.01 -13.11 -41.35
C GLU A 81 -3.08 -11.82 -40.54
N ASN A 82 -2.28 -10.81 -40.91
CA ASN A 82 -2.22 -9.55 -40.17
C ASN A 82 -3.37 -8.59 -40.54
N TYR A 83 -4.06 -8.78 -41.67
CA TYR A 83 -5.16 -7.91 -42.10
C TYR A 83 -6.32 -7.94 -41.08
N GLN A 84 -6.61 -9.09 -40.51
CA GLN A 84 -7.61 -9.23 -39.44
C GLN A 84 -7.19 -8.45 -38.19
N ASP A 85 -5.92 -8.53 -37.81
CA ASP A 85 -5.39 -7.81 -36.65
C ASP A 85 -5.44 -6.31 -36.86
N PHE A 86 -5.07 -5.80 -38.04
CA PHE A 86 -5.14 -4.38 -38.36
C PHE A 86 -6.59 -3.85 -38.41
N LEU A 87 -7.55 -4.63 -38.90
CA LEU A 87 -8.97 -4.26 -38.83
C LEU A 87 -9.51 -4.28 -37.39
N SER A 88 -9.10 -5.27 -36.59
CA SER A 88 -9.45 -5.34 -35.17
C SER A 88 -8.88 -4.16 -34.38
N LEU A 89 -7.66 -3.75 -34.70
CA LEU A 89 -7.00 -2.62 -34.07
C LEU A 89 -7.65 -1.30 -34.49
N GLY A 90 -7.94 -1.13 -35.78
CA GLY A 90 -8.67 0.03 -36.28
C GLY A 90 -10.05 0.20 -35.63
N SER A 91 -10.82 -0.89 -35.52
CA SER A 91 -12.12 -0.89 -34.84
C SER A 91 -12.03 -0.73 -33.31
N ALA A 92 -10.94 -1.14 -32.68
CA ALA A 92 -10.70 -0.90 -31.25
C ALA A 92 -10.26 0.55 -30.95
N LEU A 93 -9.52 1.16 -31.86
CA LEU A 93 -9.14 2.58 -31.82
C LEU A 93 -10.36 3.47 -32.11
N GLU A 94 -11.23 3.05 -33.02
CA GLU A 94 -12.53 3.69 -33.26
C GLU A 94 -13.44 3.53 -32.03
N GLY A 95 -13.58 4.62 -31.25
CA GLY A 95 -14.29 4.61 -29.97
C GLY A 95 -13.41 4.36 -28.73
N GLY A 96 -12.10 4.15 -28.92
CA GLY A 96 -11.13 4.15 -27.80
C GLY A 96 -11.04 5.53 -27.14
N GLU A 97 -11.14 6.60 -27.92
CA GLU A 97 -11.12 7.98 -27.44
C GLU A 97 -12.30 8.27 -26.48
N GLU A 98 -13.50 7.78 -26.79
CA GLU A 98 -14.68 7.95 -25.94
C GLU A 98 -14.50 7.28 -24.57
N LYS A 99 -13.95 6.05 -24.55
CA LYS A 99 -13.66 5.33 -23.29
C LYS A 99 -12.63 6.06 -22.45
N VAL A 100 -11.59 6.62 -23.08
CA VAL A 100 -10.56 7.41 -22.39
C VAL A 100 -11.18 8.69 -21.80
N GLU A 101 -12.03 9.38 -22.56
CA GLU A 101 -12.70 10.58 -22.07
C GLU A 101 -13.69 10.26 -20.94
N GLN A 102 -14.41 9.13 -21.02
CA GLN A 102 -15.28 8.67 -19.93
C GLN A 102 -14.47 8.41 -18.64
N VAL A 103 -13.33 7.74 -18.75
CA VAL A 103 -12.42 7.52 -17.62
C VAL A 103 -11.91 8.85 -17.07
N ARG A 104 -11.52 9.79 -17.93
CA ARG A 104 -11.07 11.12 -17.53
C ARG A 104 -12.15 11.87 -16.75
N VAL A 105 -13.39 11.88 -17.23
CA VAL A 105 -14.52 12.49 -16.53
C VAL A 105 -14.78 11.80 -15.19
N GLY A 106 -14.72 10.47 -15.15
CA GLY A 106 -14.84 9.69 -13.91
C GLY A 106 -13.76 10.04 -12.88
N LEU A 107 -12.51 10.21 -13.30
CA LEU A 107 -11.40 10.62 -12.44
C LEU A 107 -11.58 12.04 -11.90
N LEU A 108 -12.09 12.97 -12.73
CA LEU A 108 -12.39 14.33 -12.27
C LEU A 108 -13.53 14.38 -11.26
N ALA A 109 -14.55 13.54 -11.42
CA ALA A 109 -15.62 13.39 -10.43
C ALA A 109 -15.07 12.82 -9.12
N PHE A 110 -14.29 11.74 -9.20
CA PHE A 110 -13.66 11.13 -8.04
C PHE A 110 -12.74 12.10 -7.29
N GLN A 111 -11.96 12.91 -8.00
CA GLN A 111 -11.13 13.95 -7.40
C GLN A 111 -11.97 14.96 -6.61
N ARG A 112 -13.11 15.40 -7.14
CA ARG A 112 -14.03 16.30 -6.42
C ARG A 112 -14.63 15.62 -5.19
N ASP A 113 -15.01 14.36 -5.28
CA ASP A 113 -15.56 13.60 -4.15
C ASP A 113 -14.54 13.46 -3.02
N VAL A 114 -13.29 13.12 -3.35
CA VAL A 114 -12.20 13.04 -2.37
C VAL A 114 -11.95 14.39 -1.70
N GLN A 115 -11.94 15.48 -2.47
CA GLN A 115 -11.76 16.82 -1.91
C GLN A 115 -12.93 17.19 -0.99
N SER A 116 -14.17 16.90 -1.37
CA SER A 116 -15.36 17.10 -0.54
C SER A 116 -15.31 16.31 0.77
N ILE A 117 -14.86 15.05 0.73
CA ILE A 117 -14.67 14.23 1.93
C ILE A 117 -13.59 14.84 2.81
N ARG A 118 -12.45 15.24 2.24
CA ARG A 118 -11.37 15.89 2.97
C ARG A 118 -11.86 17.15 3.70
N ASP A 119 -12.61 18.00 3.02
CA ASP A 119 -13.15 19.24 3.60
C ASP A 119 -14.12 18.95 4.75
N LYS A 120 -14.96 17.91 4.62
CA LYS A 120 -15.85 17.45 5.70
C LYS A 120 -15.06 16.94 6.90
N VAL A 121 -14.01 16.14 6.68
CA VAL A 121 -13.15 15.64 7.76
C VAL A 121 -12.44 16.79 8.47
N GLU A 122 -11.92 17.76 7.72
CA GLU A 122 -11.26 18.93 8.31
C GLU A 122 -12.23 19.80 9.12
N ALA A 123 -13.46 19.98 8.64
CA ALA A 123 -14.51 20.67 9.39
C ALA A 123 -14.83 19.98 10.71
N ARG A 124 -15.01 18.65 10.69
CA ARG A 124 -15.23 17.84 11.91
C ARG A 124 -14.03 17.88 12.85
N GLN A 125 -12.81 17.84 12.31
CA GLN A 125 -11.60 17.97 13.11
C GLN A 125 -11.55 19.32 13.85
N ARG A 126 -11.89 20.42 13.18
CA ARG A 126 -11.95 21.75 13.78
C ARG A 126 -13.04 21.85 14.85
N GLU A 127 -14.21 21.29 14.60
CA GLU A 127 -15.31 21.22 15.56
C GLU A 127 -14.89 20.46 16.84
N VAL A 128 -14.33 19.25 16.69
CA VAL A 128 -13.85 18.44 17.81
C VAL A 128 -12.74 19.16 18.59
N ALA A 129 -11.81 19.82 17.90
CA ALA A 129 -10.77 20.61 18.55
C ALA A 129 -11.36 21.76 19.39
N GLY A 130 -12.40 22.43 18.88
CA GLY A 130 -13.16 23.45 19.60
C GLY A 130 -13.82 22.90 20.86
N LEU A 131 -14.57 21.81 20.73
CA LEU A 131 -15.26 21.15 21.86
C LEU A 131 -14.28 20.66 22.93
N LEU A 132 -13.11 20.14 22.54
CA LEU A 132 -12.08 19.73 23.49
C LEU A 132 -11.50 20.90 24.26
N ASN A 133 -11.30 22.05 23.61
CA ASN A 133 -10.83 23.26 24.28
C ASN A 133 -11.89 23.82 25.23
N GLU A 134 -13.16 23.80 24.83
CA GLU A 134 -14.27 24.17 25.72
C GLU A 134 -14.36 23.24 26.93
N LYS A 135 -14.28 21.92 26.72
CA LYS A 135 -14.24 20.93 27.82
C LYS A 135 -13.09 21.19 28.79
N LYS A 136 -11.90 21.54 28.29
CA LYS A 136 -10.75 21.90 29.13
C LYS A 136 -11.03 23.16 29.96
N ARG A 137 -11.64 24.19 29.35
CA ARG A 137 -12.00 25.44 30.04
C ARG A 137 -13.03 25.18 31.14
N LEU A 138 -14.09 24.43 30.85
CA LEU A 138 -15.11 24.07 31.84
C LEU A 138 -14.52 23.28 33.00
N ARG A 139 -13.60 22.34 32.72
CA ARG A 139 -12.89 21.59 33.77
C ARG A 139 -12.02 22.48 34.65
N ALA A 140 -11.34 23.47 34.06
CA ALA A 140 -10.57 24.44 34.83
C ALA A 140 -11.48 25.29 35.75
N ASN A 141 -12.62 25.76 35.24
CA ASN A 141 -13.60 26.51 36.02
C ASN A 141 -14.21 25.65 37.15
N ALA A 142 -14.53 24.39 36.88
CA ALA A 142 -15.03 23.46 37.88
C ALA A 142 -14.01 23.25 39.01
N ASN A 143 -12.73 23.06 38.67
CA ASN A 143 -11.66 22.93 39.66
C ASN A 143 -11.52 24.18 40.55
N ILE A 144 -11.67 25.38 39.97
CA ILE A 144 -11.67 26.63 40.73
C ILE A 144 -12.88 26.67 41.68
N GLY A 145 -14.07 26.29 41.20
CA GLY A 145 -15.27 26.20 42.03
C GLY A 145 -15.11 25.24 43.20
N CYS A 146 -14.57 24.04 42.97
CA CYS A 146 -14.27 23.08 44.03
C CYS A 146 -13.26 23.63 45.05
N ALA A 147 -12.20 24.31 44.58
CA ALA A 147 -11.22 24.91 45.48
C ALA A 147 -11.84 26.04 46.33
N LEU A 148 -12.74 26.84 45.76
CA LEU A 148 -13.46 27.89 46.50
C LEU A 148 -14.38 27.29 47.58
N LEU A 149 -15.08 26.18 47.29
CA LEU A 149 -15.86 25.45 48.29
C LEU A 149 -14.97 24.90 49.40
N GLU A 150 -13.83 24.30 49.06
CA GLU A 150 -12.86 23.82 50.04
C GLU A 150 -12.32 24.96 50.94
N PHE A 151 -12.10 26.15 50.39
CA PHE A 151 -11.75 27.32 51.19
C PHE A 151 -12.90 27.79 52.08
N ALA A 152 -14.13 27.78 51.59
CA ALA A 152 -15.31 28.14 52.38
C ALA A 152 -15.49 27.19 53.58
N ASP A 153 -15.39 25.88 53.37
CA ASP A 153 -15.49 24.87 54.43
C ASP A 153 -14.41 25.05 55.50
N ARG A 154 -13.17 25.36 55.07
CA ARG A 154 -12.06 25.64 56.00
C ARG A 154 -12.25 26.94 56.77
N ILE A 155 -12.81 27.97 56.14
CA ILE A 155 -13.13 29.23 56.82
C ILE A 155 -14.22 28.98 57.86
N GLU A 156 -15.27 28.23 57.52
CA GLU A 156 -16.35 27.86 58.46
C GLU A 156 -15.80 27.06 59.65
N GLU A 157 -14.88 26.12 59.41
CA GLU A 157 -14.20 25.38 60.48
C GLU A 157 -13.37 26.31 61.38
N LEU A 158 -12.66 27.28 60.80
CA LEU A 158 -11.90 28.27 61.56
C LEU A 158 -12.82 29.20 62.35
N GLU A 159 -13.94 29.65 61.79
CA GLU A 159 -14.94 30.48 62.46
C GLU A 159 -15.55 29.76 63.68
N LYS A 160 -15.88 28.48 63.52
CA LYS A 160 -16.34 27.61 64.63
C LYS A 160 -15.28 27.50 65.72
N ARG A 161 -14.02 27.26 65.36
CA ARG A 161 -12.90 27.17 66.31
C ARG A 161 -12.58 28.49 67.01
N LEU A 162 -12.78 29.62 66.32
CA LEU A 162 -12.54 30.96 66.87
C LEU A 162 -13.77 31.53 67.60
N MET A 163 -14.87 30.77 67.66
CA MET A 163 -16.16 31.18 68.26
C MET A 163 -16.69 32.52 67.76
N ILE A 164 -16.40 32.87 66.50
CA ILE A 164 -16.90 34.11 65.89
C ILE A 164 -18.39 33.99 65.51
N GLY A 165 -18.96 32.78 65.46
CA GLY A 165 -20.36 32.51 65.09
C GLY A 165 -21.32 32.11 66.22
N GLU A 166 -20.86 31.91 67.46
CA GLU A 166 -21.72 31.49 68.57
C GLU A 166 -22.40 32.68 69.27
N GLN A 167 -23.20 33.44 68.53
CA GLN A 167 -24.17 34.38 69.11
C GLN A 167 -25.52 34.35 68.39
N THR A 168 -26.06 33.16 68.12
CA THR A 168 -27.51 33.00 67.89
C THR A 168 -27.96 31.59 68.33
N PRO A 169 -28.92 31.46 69.28
CA PRO A 169 -29.43 30.17 69.73
C PRO A 169 -30.16 29.37 68.64
N GLN A 170 -29.96 28.05 68.70
CA GLN A 170 -30.45 27.00 67.80
C GLN A 170 -31.98 26.94 67.63
N GLU A 171 -32.43 26.59 66.42
CA GLU A 171 -33.59 25.71 66.21
C GLU A 171 -33.28 24.68 65.11
N LYS A 172 -33.44 23.39 65.45
CA LYS A 172 -33.51 22.24 64.50
C LYS A 172 -34.98 22.05 64.10
N PRO A 173 -35.28 21.53 62.89
CA PRO A 173 -35.68 20.12 62.75
C PRO A 173 -35.13 19.44 61.48
N ALA A 174 -34.66 18.20 61.54
CA ALA A 174 -35.35 16.93 61.25
C ALA A 174 -35.51 16.60 59.74
N GLU A 175 -35.11 15.37 59.42
CA GLU A 175 -34.79 14.76 58.12
C GLU A 175 -35.99 14.60 57.15
N LEU A 176 -35.70 14.36 55.83
CA LEU A 176 -36.14 13.18 55.06
C LEU A 176 -35.79 13.26 53.54
N SER A 177 -35.09 12.21 53.07
CA SER A 177 -35.27 11.39 51.83
C SER A 177 -35.01 11.90 50.38
N ASP A 178 -34.18 11.08 49.70
CA ASP A 178 -34.16 10.62 48.28
C ASP A 178 -34.01 11.59 47.11
N THR A 179 -32.95 11.37 46.28
CA THR A 179 -33.05 11.04 44.84
C THR A 179 -31.67 10.63 44.32
N ASP A 180 -31.65 9.50 43.62
CA ASP A 180 -30.51 8.79 43.03
C ASP A 180 -29.59 9.64 42.13
N SER A 181 -28.28 9.38 42.21
CA SER A 181 -27.39 9.55 41.05
C SER A 181 -26.27 8.52 41.08
N ASP A 182 -26.53 7.45 40.34
CA ASP A 182 -25.60 6.46 39.83
C ASP A 182 -24.42 7.09 39.05
N PHE A 183 -23.33 6.34 38.86
CA PHE A 183 -22.19 6.57 37.92
C PHE A 183 -20.84 7.10 38.46
N LEU A 184 -20.01 6.22 39.03
CA LEU A 184 -18.82 5.60 38.38
C LEU A 184 -17.91 4.90 39.39
N GLU A 185 -17.86 3.57 39.25
CA GLU A 185 -16.80 2.70 39.74
C GLU A 185 -15.44 3.07 39.14
N SER A 186 -14.42 3.06 39.99
CA SER A 186 -13.10 2.58 39.60
C SER A 186 -12.63 1.64 40.70
N GLU A 187 -12.67 0.35 40.40
CA GLU A 187 -12.18 -0.76 41.20
C GLU A 187 -10.68 -0.57 41.52
N ASP A 188 -10.29 -0.88 42.75
CA ASP A 188 -9.05 -1.60 43.06
C ASP A 188 -9.17 -2.02 44.54
N GLU A 189 -9.60 -3.27 44.73
CA GLU A 189 -9.66 -3.97 46.00
C GLU A 189 -8.24 -4.32 46.48
N ASP A 190 -8.02 -4.21 47.79
CA ASP A 190 -7.41 -5.29 48.57
C ASP A 190 -7.62 -4.97 50.06
N GLU A 191 -8.35 -5.88 50.70
CA GLU A 191 -8.76 -5.90 52.09
C GLU A 191 -7.57 -6.14 53.04
N THR A 192 -7.70 -5.69 54.29
CA THR A 192 -7.72 -6.60 55.45
C THR A 192 -8.02 -5.83 56.73
N GLU A 193 -8.83 -6.50 57.54
CA GLU A 193 -9.46 -6.10 58.79
C GLU A 193 -8.47 -5.73 59.90
N ASP A 194 -8.89 -4.88 60.83
CA ASP A 194 -8.93 -5.24 62.24
C ASP A 194 -9.66 -4.13 63.02
N GLU A 195 -10.75 -4.54 63.68
CA GLU A 195 -11.48 -3.78 64.67
C GLU A 195 -10.61 -3.58 65.93
N ASP A 196 -10.62 -2.37 66.52
CA ASP A 196 -10.90 -2.28 67.96
C ASP A 196 -11.36 -0.85 68.34
N ARG A 197 -12.17 -0.86 69.39
CA ARG A 197 -13.11 0.10 69.91
C ARG A 197 -12.45 1.07 70.91
N GLY A 198 -13.03 2.26 71.06
CA GLY A 198 -13.05 2.96 72.35
C GLY A 198 -12.38 4.34 72.44
N ASP A 199 -13.25 5.33 72.62
CA ASP A 199 -13.11 6.53 73.45
C ASP A 199 -12.31 7.76 72.99
N ASN A 200 -12.84 8.92 73.38
CA ASN A 200 -12.49 10.29 72.98
C ASN A 200 -10.99 10.62 73.07
N ALA A 201 -10.33 10.72 71.90
CA ALA A 201 -9.10 11.48 71.70
C ALA A 201 -8.97 11.86 70.21
N PRO A 202 -8.34 13.01 69.85
CA PRO A 202 -8.16 13.39 68.45
C PRO A 202 -7.37 12.30 67.71
N PRO A 203 -7.65 12.05 66.42
CA PRO A 203 -7.06 10.94 65.68
C PRO A 203 -5.56 11.19 65.48
N LEU A 204 -4.75 10.68 66.40
CA LEU A 204 -3.31 10.62 66.24
C LEU A 204 -3.02 9.57 65.16
N VAL A 205 -2.72 10.05 63.96
CA VAL A 205 -2.31 9.22 62.84
C VAL A 205 -1.12 8.37 63.30
N SER A 206 -1.28 7.05 63.31
CA SER A 206 -0.23 6.14 63.74
C SER A 206 1.06 6.40 62.94
N LEU A 207 2.22 6.40 63.61
CA LEU A 207 3.51 6.71 62.98
C LEU A 207 3.77 5.89 61.71
N LYS A 208 3.32 4.63 61.69
CA LYS A 208 3.40 3.75 60.51
C LYS A 208 2.55 4.22 59.32
N ARG A 209 1.43 4.91 59.58
CA ARG A 209 0.57 5.50 58.54
C ARG A 209 1.22 6.78 58.00
N LEU A 210 1.78 7.62 58.86
CA LEU A 210 2.56 8.79 58.44
C LEU A 210 3.81 8.38 57.63
N GLU A 211 4.53 7.34 58.05
CA GLU A 211 5.68 6.79 57.35
C GLU A 211 5.31 6.30 55.95
N ARG A 212 4.19 5.59 55.81
CA ARG A 212 3.67 5.18 54.49
C ARG A 212 3.30 6.37 53.61
N HIS A 213 2.67 7.40 54.16
CA HIS A 213 2.38 8.63 53.41
C HIS A 213 3.65 9.35 52.96
N LEU A 214 4.66 9.46 53.82
CA LEU A 214 5.96 10.03 53.49
C LEU A 214 6.69 9.23 52.42
N GLN A 215 6.74 7.90 52.52
CA GLN A 215 7.34 7.04 51.51
C GLN A 215 6.61 7.14 50.15
N LYS A 216 5.27 7.24 50.16
CA LYS A 216 4.48 7.46 48.94
C LYS A 216 4.81 8.81 48.31
N HIS A 217 4.97 9.85 49.11
CA HIS A 217 5.32 11.19 48.64
C HIS A 217 6.76 11.26 48.10
N LEU A 218 7.71 10.59 48.76
CA LEU A 218 9.10 10.47 48.33
C LEU A 218 9.23 9.69 47.01
N LYS A 219 8.48 8.59 46.81
CA LYS A 219 8.44 7.86 45.54
C LYS A 219 7.88 8.73 44.40
N LYS A 220 6.81 9.49 44.65
CA LYS A 220 6.26 10.44 43.67
C LYS A 220 7.27 11.55 43.33
N ARG A 221 7.99 12.08 44.32
CA ARG A 221 9.03 13.10 44.14
C ARG A 221 10.23 12.56 43.36
N SER A 222 10.72 11.36 43.69
CA SER A 222 11.81 10.70 42.98
C SER A 222 11.45 10.37 41.52
N LYS A 223 10.20 9.98 41.24
CA LYS A 223 9.71 9.83 39.86
C LYS A 223 9.67 11.17 39.12
N ARG A 224 9.27 12.26 39.79
CA ARG A 224 9.25 13.62 39.24
C ARG A 224 10.66 14.14 38.92
N GLU A 225 11.64 13.86 39.78
CA GLU A 225 13.05 14.22 39.58
C GLU A 225 13.69 13.42 38.43
N ARG A 226 13.34 12.13 38.29
CA ARG A 226 13.76 11.31 37.12
C ARG A 226 13.10 11.73 35.82
N SER A 227 11.89 12.30 35.84
CA SER A 227 11.26 12.90 34.66
C SER A 227 11.76 14.32 34.34
N GLY A 228 12.63 14.89 35.18
CA GLY A 228 13.11 16.27 35.07
C GLY A 228 14.46 16.45 34.37
N THR A 229 15.15 15.38 33.95
CA THR A 229 16.41 15.54 33.19
C THR A 229 16.14 15.51 31.68
N PRO A 230 16.41 16.58 30.92
CA PRO A 230 16.32 16.56 29.46
C PRO A 230 17.57 15.85 28.92
N LYS A 231 17.63 14.52 29.07
CA LYS A 231 18.60 13.71 28.36
C LYS A 231 18.08 13.49 26.94
N ARG A 232 18.71 14.19 26.00
CA ARG A 232 18.74 13.96 24.56
C ARG A 232 18.60 12.46 24.23
N TRP A 233 17.43 12.06 23.78
CA TRP A 233 17.21 10.87 22.94
C TRP A 233 16.37 11.35 21.76
N PRO A 234 16.82 11.16 20.50
CA PRO A 234 16.22 11.88 19.38
C PRO A 234 14.83 11.39 18.99
N PHE A 235 14.35 10.24 19.49
CA PHE A 235 13.00 9.77 19.19
C PHE A 235 12.43 8.95 20.36
N CYS A 236 11.39 9.48 21.01
CA CYS A 236 10.57 8.71 21.95
C CYS A 236 9.35 8.18 21.17
N VAL A 237 9.34 6.88 20.89
CA VAL A 237 8.20 6.20 20.28
C VAL A 237 7.26 5.79 21.41
N TYR A 238 6.03 6.31 21.41
CA TYR A 238 4.97 5.87 22.33
C TYR A 238 3.91 5.10 21.54
N THR A 239 3.62 3.88 21.97
CA THR A 239 2.52 3.07 21.43
C THR A 239 1.31 3.20 22.35
N ASN A 240 0.20 3.73 21.84
CA ASN A 240 -1.10 3.62 22.54
C ASN A 240 -1.66 2.20 22.41
N SER A 241 -2.59 1.81 23.29
CA SER A 241 -3.22 0.47 23.35
C SER A 241 -4.01 0.04 22.10
N TRP A 242 -3.97 0.85 21.04
CA TRP A 242 -4.60 0.61 19.73
C TRP A 242 -3.56 0.53 18.59
N GLY A 243 -2.30 0.20 18.89
CA GLY A 243 -1.31 -0.24 17.90
C GLY A 243 -0.82 0.79 16.87
N ARG A 244 -1.17 2.07 16.97
CA ARG A 244 -0.63 3.12 16.07
C ARG A 244 0.58 3.82 16.67
N ILE A 245 1.71 3.67 15.99
CA ILE A 245 2.96 4.40 16.23
C ILE A 245 2.80 5.83 15.69
N ARG A 246 3.03 6.85 16.53
CA ARG A 246 3.22 8.23 16.08
C ARG A 246 4.63 8.69 16.44
N VAL A 247 5.34 9.18 15.44
CA VAL A 247 6.66 9.81 15.57
C VAL A 247 6.43 11.32 15.61
N LEU A 248 6.76 11.96 16.73
CA LEU A 248 6.69 13.41 16.86
C LEU A 248 8.08 13.98 16.56
N CYS A 249 8.24 14.57 15.37
CA CYS A 249 9.43 15.33 15.01
C CYS A 249 9.23 16.79 15.48
N PRO A 250 10.20 17.41 16.19
CA PRO A 250 10.07 18.82 16.55
C PRO A 250 10.33 19.72 15.32
N PRO A 251 9.89 20.99 15.35
CA PRO A 251 10.22 21.98 14.32
C PRO A 251 11.73 22.25 14.21
#